data_AF-A0A357AS57-F1
#
_entry.id   AF-A0A357AS57-F1
#
_cell.length_a   1.000
_cell.length_b   1.000
_cell.length_c   1.000
_cell.angle_alpha   90.00
_cell.angle_beta   90.00
_cell.angle_gamma   90.00
#
_symmetry.space_group_name_H-M   'P 1'
#
loop_
_entity.id
_entity.type
_entity.pdbx_description
1 polymer ?
#
loop_
_entity_poly.entity_id
_entity_poly.type
_entity_poly.pdbx_seq_one_letter_code
_entity_poly.pdbx_strand_id
1 'polypeptide(L)'
;ETTNNKLISMKNEMRSIRNKMASLQTALWLLESFDEHKNLEPFVDVIPHISIAKTAIANKENAYHSVDVAMDLLKHLDFLSNSDSISVLPTGSTISYEDFLNQKYVYNNIISISLKRADNKITFPLPSYDILGCYQDHSESIEVTYAKLRKYISDNKIKVCSDLHIISLINLYDASMKHTYFKYLFFCIEKN
;
A
#
# COMPACT_ATOMS: atom_id res chain seq x y z
N GLU A 1 37.07 15.62 -17.80
CA GLU A 1 35.72 15.01 -17.89
C GLU A 1 35.50 13.76 -17.04
N THR A 2 36.52 12.93 -16.78
CA THR A 2 36.38 11.64 -16.07
C THR A 2 35.95 11.73 -14.60
N THR A 3 36.46 12.72 -13.84
CA THR A 3 36.13 12.87 -12.41
C THR A 3 34.68 13.29 -12.17
N ASN A 4 34.10 14.11 -13.06
CA ASN A 4 32.73 14.59 -12.91
C ASN A 4 31.70 13.47 -13.18
N ASN A 5 31.96 12.63 -14.17
CA ASN A 5 31.11 11.47 -14.47
C ASN A 5 31.12 10.45 -13.32
N LYS A 6 32.28 10.24 -12.68
CA LYS A 6 32.38 9.34 -11.53
C LYS A 6 31.67 9.90 -10.30
N LEU A 7 31.74 11.21 -10.06
CA LEU A 7 31.00 11.87 -8.98
C LEU A 7 29.48 11.73 -9.18
N ILE A 8 28.98 11.92 -10.41
CA ILE A 8 27.55 11.75 -10.73
C ILE A 8 27.11 10.30 -10.50
N SER A 9 27.91 9.33 -10.97
CA SER A 9 27.63 7.90 -10.76
C SER A 9 27.55 7.55 -9.26
N MET A 10 28.50 8.02 -8.44
CA MET A 10 28.48 7.78 -6.99
C MET A 10 27.27 8.44 -6.31
N LYS A 11 26.86 9.64 -6.73
CA LYS A 11 25.64 10.29 -6.22
C LYS A 11 24.39 9.47 -6.54
N ASN A 12 24.31 8.93 -7.76
CA ASN A 12 23.19 8.08 -8.18
C ASN A 12 23.14 6.76 -7.39
N GLU A 13 24.30 6.15 -7.12
CA GLU A 13 24.38 4.93 -6.31
C GLU A 13 23.96 5.18 -4.85
N MET A 14 24.50 6.24 -4.22
CA MET A 14 24.11 6.66 -2.88
C MET A 14 22.60 6.94 -2.79
N ARG A 15 22.02 7.52 -3.83
CA ARG A 15 20.57 7.72 -3.95
C ARG A 15 19.82 6.38 -3.99
N SER A 16 20.25 5.45 -4.83
CA SER A 16 19.64 4.12 -4.94
C SER A 16 19.64 3.39 -3.59
N ILE A 17 20.76 3.42 -2.87
CA ILE A 17 20.90 2.79 -1.54
C ILE A 17 19.90 3.40 -0.55
N ARG A 18 19.78 4.73 -0.48
CA ARG A 18 18.81 5.38 0.42
C ARG A 18 17.37 5.01 0.11
N ASN A 19 17.02 4.88 -1.17
CA ASN A 19 15.66 4.47 -1.57
C ASN A 19 15.38 3.01 -1.16
N LYS A 20 16.34 2.11 -1.36
CA LYS A 20 16.24 0.72 -0.90
C LYS A 20 16.10 0.61 0.62
N MET A 21 16.89 1.37 1.38
CA MET A 21 16.77 1.40 2.85
C MET A 21 15.38 1.85 3.30
N ALA A 22 14.82 2.90 2.68
CA ALA A 22 13.49 3.38 3.01
C ALA A 22 12.39 2.37 2.67
N SER A 23 12.52 1.66 1.54
CA SER A 23 11.63 0.53 1.23
C SER A 23 11.68 -0.55 2.30
N LEU A 24 12.89 -0.96 2.71
CA LEU A 24 13.07 -1.99 3.72
C LEU A 24 12.46 -1.58 5.06
N GLN A 25 12.66 -0.33 5.49
CA GLN A 25 12.04 0.21 6.70
C GLN A 25 10.51 0.19 6.62
N THR A 26 9.94 0.57 5.47
CA THR A 26 8.49 0.57 5.27
C THR A 26 7.93 -0.86 5.27
N ALA A 27 8.61 -1.80 4.61
CA ALA A 27 8.22 -3.21 4.60
C ALA A 27 8.35 -3.86 6.00
N LEU A 28 9.40 -3.52 6.75
CA LEU A 28 9.58 -4.01 8.12
C LEU A 28 8.45 -3.54 9.02
N TRP A 29 8.09 -2.25 8.96
CA TRP A 29 6.96 -1.71 9.72
C TRP A 29 5.63 -2.43 9.40
N LEU A 30 5.37 -2.73 8.13
CA LEU A 30 4.17 -3.50 7.74
C LEU A 30 4.17 -4.91 8.34
N LEU A 31 5.33 -5.56 8.41
CA LEU A 31 5.49 -6.89 9.01
C LEU A 31 5.30 -6.85 10.53
N GLU A 32 5.87 -5.86 11.20
CA GLU A 32 5.69 -5.64 12.65
C GLU A 32 4.21 -5.39 12.97
N SER A 33 3.54 -4.55 12.17
CA SER A 33 2.11 -4.27 12.33
C SER A 33 1.24 -5.52 12.14
N PHE A 34 1.65 -6.45 11.26
CA PHE A 34 0.98 -7.73 11.04
C PHE A 34 1.05 -8.64 12.27
N ASP A 35 2.22 -8.76 12.88
CA ASP A 35 2.40 -9.64 14.05
C ASP A 35 1.52 -9.24 15.24
N GLU A 36 1.25 -7.95 15.39
CA GLU A 36 0.38 -7.39 16.44
C GLU A 36 -1.12 -7.71 16.23
N HIS A 37 -1.55 -7.92 14.99
CA HIS A 37 -2.96 -7.90 14.57
C HIS A 37 -3.36 -9.13 13.72
N LYS A 38 -2.61 -10.23 13.83
CA LYS A 38 -2.77 -11.47 13.05
C LYS A 38 -4.09 -12.23 13.20
N ASN A 39 -5.09 -11.68 13.87
CA ASN A 39 -6.36 -12.35 14.14
C ASN A 39 -7.37 -12.28 12.98
N LEU A 40 -7.00 -11.68 11.84
CA LEU A 40 -7.84 -11.53 10.63
C LEU A 40 -9.18 -10.81 10.89
N GLU A 41 -9.27 -10.07 11.99
CA GLU A 41 -10.42 -9.27 12.34
C GLU A 41 -10.15 -7.79 12.07
N PRO A 42 -11.18 -6.99 11.75
CA PRO A 42 -11.01 -5.55 11.63
C PRO A 42 -10.58 -4.91 12.95
N PHE A 43 -9.70 -3.92 12.86
CA PHE A 43 -9.19 -3.20 14.02
C PHE A 43 -9.00 -1.71 13.71
N VAL A 44 -8.99 -0.89 14.76
CA VAL A 44 -8.67 0.54 14.66
C VAL A 44 -7.30 0.77 15.26
N ASP A 45 -6.45 1.51 14.56
CA ASP A 45 -5.08 1.81 14.99
C ASP A 45 -4.60 3.17 14.47
N VAL A 46 -3.47 3.64 14.99
CA VAL A 46 -2.78 4.85 14.56
C VAL A 46 -1.48 4.47 13.86
N ILE A 47 -1.42 4.70 12.55
CA ILE A 47 -0.23 4.41 11.76
C ILE A 47 0.78 5.57 11.81
N PRO A 48 2.08 5.31 11.56
CA PRO A 48 3.07 6.37 11.39
C PRO A 48 2.73 7.29 10.22
N HIS A 49 3.41 8.43 10.18
CA HIS A 49 3.33 9.36 9.06
C HIS A 49 3.83 8.69 7.77
N ILE A 50 2.91 8.22 6.95
CA ILE A 50 3.22 7.67 5.63
C ILE A 50 2.88 8.66 4.52
N SER A 51 3.67 8.61 3.46
CA SER A 51 3.38 9.26 2.19
C SER A 51 2.98 8.21 1.15
N ILE A 52 2.14 8.61 0.20
CA ILE A 52 1.60 7.75 -0.85
C ILE A 52 1.81 8.39 -2.21
N ALA A 53 2.29 7.60 -3.17
CA ALA A 53 2.23 7.93 -4.59
C ALA A 53 1.12 7.10 -5.25
N LYS A 54 0.38 7.69 -6.18
CA LYS A 54 -0.77 7.06 -6.84
C LYS A 54 -0.70 7.21 -8.35
N THR A 55 -1.05 6.16 -9.08
CA THR A 55 -1.28 6.19 -10.54
C THR A 55 -2.61 5.54 -10.85
N ALA A 56 -3.46 6.24 -11.59
CA ALA A 56 -4.80 5.75 -11.94
C ALA A 56 -4.72 4.52 -12.86
N ILE A 57 -5.62 3.58 -12.64
CA ILE A 57 -5.80 2.41 -13.52
C ILE A 57 -6.63 2.82 -14.73
N ALA A 58 -6.15 2.45 -15.93
CA ALA A 58 -6.75 2.93 -17.18
C ALA A 58 -8.13 2.30 -17.45
N ASN A 59 -8.29 1.01 -17.13
CA ASN A 59 -9.54 0.26 -17.31
C ASN A 59 -10.07 -0.27 -15.98
N LYS A 60 -10.49 0.66 -15.10
CA LYS A 60 -11.03 0.33 -13.77
C LYS A 60 -12.19 -0.68 -13.84
N GLU A 61 -13.07 -0.58 -14.83
CA GLU A 61 -14.27 -1.42 -14.93
C GLU A 61 -13.99 -2.93 -15.02
N ASN A 62 -12.78 -3.31 -15.43
CA ASN A 62 -12.34 -4.69 -15.58
C ASN A 62 -11.18 -5.08 -14.66
N ALA A 63 -10.83 -4.21 -13.69
CA ALA A 63 -9.63 -4.37 -12.87
C ALA A 63 -9.90 -5.20 -11.59
N TYR A 64 -10.28 -6.48 -11.74
CA TYR A 64 -10.63 -7.34 -10.60
C TYR A 64 -9.42 -8.09 -10.03
N HIS A 65 -8.40 -8.32 -10.84
CA HIS A 65 -7.24 -9.14 -10.52
C HIS A 65 -5.94 -8.42 -10.82
N SER A 66 -4.84 -8.89 -10.21
CA SER A 66 -3.51 -8.30 -10.40
C SER A 66 -3.05 -8.33 -11.86
N VAL A 67 -3.51 -9.31 -12.64
CA VAL A 67 -3.18 -9.44 -14.08
C VAL A 67 -3.80 -8.28 -14.89
N ASP A 68 -5.02 -7.86 -14.52
CA ASP A 68 -5.76 -6.81 -15.23
C ASP A 68 -5.06 -5.45 -15.14
N VAL A 69 -4.26 -5.26 -14.09
CA VAL A 69 -3.58 -4.00 -13.78
C VAL A 69 -2.07 -4.06 -13.99
N ALA A 70 -1.53 -5.15 -14.55
CA ALA A 70 -0.09 -5.35 -14.71
C ALA A 70 0.57 -4.26 -15.56
N MET A 71 -0.10 -3.79 -16.62
CA MET A 71 0.41 -2.71 -17.45
C MET A 71 0.41 -1.36 -16.73
N ASP A 72 -0.59 -1.11 -15.88
CA ASP A 72 -0.65 0.12 -15.08
C ASP A 72 0.36 0.09 -13.93
N LEU A 73 0.68 -1.11 -13.40
CA LEU A 73 1.81 -1.30 -12.50
C LEU A 73 3.11 -0.90 -13.20
N LEU A 74 3.41 -1.39 -14.40
CA LEU A 74 4.63 -1.01 -15.13
C LEU A 74 4.72 0.51 -15.33
N LYS A 75 3.63 1.18 -15.70
CA LYS A 75 3.58 2.65 -15.78
C LYS A 75 3.85 3.32 -14.44
N HIS A 76 3.31 2.78 -13.36
CA HIS A 76 3.58 3.27 -12.00
C HIS A 76 5.06 3.13 -11.64
N LEU A 77 5.69 2.01 -12.00
CA LEU A 77 7.12 1.78 -11.79
C LEU A 77 7.97 2.81 -12.55
N ASP A 78 7.66 3.04 -13.82
CA ASP A 78 8.38 4.02 -14.65
C ASP A 78 8.20 5.44 -14.12
N PHE A 79 6.98 5.79 -13.68
CA PHE A 79 6.69 7.05 -13.01
C PHE A 79 7.56 7.27 -11.77
N LEU A 80 7.72 6.23 -10.94
CA LEU A 80 8.52 6.31 -9.72
C LEU A 80 10.03 6.19 -9.95
N SER A 81 10.47 5.59 -11.05
CA SER A 81 11.90 5.40 -11.36
C SER A 81 12.69 6.72 -11.42
N ASN A 82 11.98 7.82 -11.69
CA ASN A 82 12.54 9.17 -11.77
C ASN A 82 12.39 9.97 -10.47
N SER A 83 11.84 9.37 -9.41
CA SER A 83 11.57 10.03 -8.13
C SER A 83 12.66 9.79 -7.08
N ASP A 84 13.02 10.84 -6.37
CA ASP A 84 13.91 10.78 -5.19
C ASP A 84 13.12 10.57 -3.87
N SER A 85 11.81 10.79 -3.90
CA SER A 85 10.97 10.87 -2.70
C SER A 85 10.42 9.53 -2.24
N ILE A 86 10.27 8.57 -3.15
CA ILE A 86 9.68 7.26 -2.84
C ILE A 86 10.37 6.15 -3.61
N SER A 87 10.41 4.98 -3.00
CA SER A 87 10.83 3.76 -3.66
C SER A 87 9.59 2.96 -4.06
N VAL A 88 9.74 2.13 -5.09
CA VAL A 88 8.66 1.34 -5.68
C VAL A 88 7.95 0.45 -4.66
N LEU A 89 8.69 -0.10 -3.70
CA LEU A 89 8.15 -1.06 -2.74
C LEU A 89 8.01 -0.44 -1.35
N PRO A 90 6.95 -0.78 -0.60
CA PRO A 90 5.88 -1.72 -0.97
C PRO A 90 4.82 -1.08 -1.88
N THR A 91 4.35 -1.86 -2.87
CA THR A 91 3.32 -1.47 -3.83
C THR A 91 1.98 -2.15 -3.49
N GLY A 92 0.89 -1.50 -3.86
CA GLY A 92 -0.45 -2.03 -3.70
C GLY A 92 -1.42 -1.45 -4.72
N SER A 93 -2.69 -1.60 -4.42
CA SER A 93 -3.78 -0.99 -5.17
C SER A 93 -4.78 -0.33 -4.24
N THR A 94 -5.70 0.45 -4.80
CA THR A 94 -6.86 0.94 -4.06
C THR A 94 -8.16 0.44 -4.68
N ILE A 95 -9.22 0.38 -3.87
CA ILE A 95 -10.62 0.27 -4.31
C ILE A 95 -11.34 1.52 -3.79
N SER A 96 -12.10 2.21 -4.65
CA SER A 96 -12.81 3.41 -4.19
C SER A 96 -13.84 3.08 -3.13
N TYR A 97 -14.00 3.96 -2.13
CA TYR A 97 -14.91 3.69 -1.02
C TYR A 97 -16.36 3.44 -1.48
N GLU A 98 -16.83 4.21 -2.46
CA GLU A 98 -18.13 4.01 -3.10
C GLU A 98 -18.29 2.60 -3.69
N ASP A 99 -17.30 2.15 -4.44
CA ASP A 99 -17.29 0.82 -5.06
C ASP A 99 -17.23 -0.28 -4.00
N PHE A 100 -16.44 -0.09 -2.94
CA PHE A 100 -16.36 -1.02 -1.82
C PHE A 100 -17.71 -1.19 -1.12
N LEU A 101 -18.43 -0.08 -0.86
CA LEU A 101 -19.78 -0.12 -0.29
C LEU A 101 -20.78 -0.82 -1.21
N ASN A 102 -20.68 -0.55 -2.52
CA ASN A 102 -21.50 -1.17 -3.56
C ASN A 102 -21.07 -2.62 -3.90
N GLN A 103 -20.09 -3.17 -3.19
CA GLN A 103 -19.55 -4.52 -3.41
C GLN A 103 -18.98 -4.75 -4.82
N LYS A 104 -18.54 -3.67 -5.47
CA LYS A 104 -17.85 -3.68 -6.76
C LYS A 104 -16.34 -3.63 -6.51
N TYR A 105 -15.70 -4.78 -6.30
CA TYR A 105 -14.28 -4.83 -5.92
C TYR A 105 -13.34 -4.68 -7.13
N VAL A 106 -13.34 -3.49 -7.74
CA VAL A 106 -12.44 -3.14 -8.83
C VAL A 106 -11.36 -2.17 -8.37
N TYR A 107 -10.13 -2.39 -8.81
CA TYR A 107 -9.02 -1.51 -8.48
C TYR A 107 -9.08 -0.20 -9.27
N ASN A 108 -8.94 0.95 -8.59
CA ASN A 108 -8.96 2.27 -9.22
C ASN A 108 -7.56 2.93 -9.33
N ASN A 109 -6.61 2.59 -8.46
CA ASN A 109 -5.23 3.08 -8.56
C ASN A 109 -4.21 1.98 -8.22
N ILE A 110 -3.01 2.13 -8.75
CA ILE A 110 -1.77 1.52 -8.22
C ILE A 110 -1.13 2.53 -7.27
N ILE A 111 -0.62 2.02 -6.15
CA ILE A 111 -0.05 2.86 -5.09
C ILE A 111 1.30 2.34 -4.62
N SER A 112 2.16 3.24 -4.16
CA SER A 112 3.34 2.92 -3.36
C SER A 112 3.34 3.76 -2.11
N ILE A 113 3.76 3.19 -0.98
CA ILE A 113 3.81 3.89 0.30
C ILE A 113 5.24 4.03 0.83
N SER A 114 5.50 5.06 1.63
CA SER A 114 6.79 5.27 2.27
C SER A 114 6.67 5.96 3.61
N LEU A 115 7.52 5.58 4.57
CA LEU A 115 7.73 6.32 5.82
C LEU A 115 8.46 7.66 5.62
N LYS A 116 8.90 7.97 4.40
CA LYS A 116 9.45 9.30 4.08
C LYS A 116 8.33 10.34 4.07
N ARG A 117 8.70 11.58 4.42
CA ARG A 117 7.81 12.74 4.29
C ARG A 117 7.39 12.94 2.84
N ALA A 118 6.13 13.28 2.65
CA ALA A 118 5.59 13.65 1.34
C ALA A 118 6.29 14.90 0.78
N ASP A 119 6.59 14.87 -0.51
CA ASP A 119 7.14 16.00 -1.27
C ASP A 119 6.04 16.89 -1.88
N ASN A 120 4.78 16.48 -1.80
CA ASN A 120 3.60 17.13 -2.38
C ASN A 120 3.71 17.38 -3.89
N LYS A 121 4.50 16.55 -4.58
CA LYS A 121 4.66 16.56 -6.04
C LYS A 121 4.33 15.20 -6.63
N ILE A 122 5.01 14.18 -6.12
CA ILE A 122 4.85 12.78 -6.51
C ILE A 122 4.16 12.01 -5.39
N THR A 123 4.49 12.38 -4.16
CA THR A 123 3.99 11.75 -2.94
C THR A 123 3.16 12.75 -2.15
N PHE A 124 2.07 12.26 -1.57
CA PHE A 124 1.14 13.06 -0.79
C PHE A 124 0.93 12.41 0.58
N PRO A 125 0.60 13.18 1.62
CA PRO A 125 0.22 12.60 2.90
C PRO A 125 -1.13 11.87 2.78
N LEU A 126 -1.38 10.91 3.66
CA LEU A 126 -2.73 10.39 3.86
C LEU A 126 -3.66 11.46 4.47
N PRO A 127 -4.98 11.36 4.24
CA PRO A 127 -5.95 12.28 4.84
C PRO A 127 -6.10 12.12 6.35
N SER A 128 -5.73 10.96 6.92
CA SER A 128 -5.70 10.69 8.36
C SER A 128 -4.63 9.64 8.68
N TYR A 129 -4.22 9.59 9.94
CA TYR A 129 -3.34 8.55 10.49
C TYR A 129 -4.10 7.57 11.39
N ASP A 130 -5.33 7.92 11.78
CA ASP A 130 -6.27 6.97 12.35
C ASP A 130 -6.81 6.10 11.20
N ILE A 131 -6.74 4.78 11.37
CA ILE A 131 -7.16 3.83 10.34
C ILE A 131 -8.16 2.80 10.85
N LEU A 132 -8.94 2.25 9.94
CA LEU A 132 -9.58 0.94 10.09
C LEU A 132 -8.78 -0.05 9.24
N GLY A 133 -8.05 -0.94 9.90
CA GLY A 133 -7.20 -1.96 9.29
C GLY A 133 -7.84 -3.35 9.33
N CYS A 134 -7.40 -4.22 8.42
CA CYS A 134 -7.63 -5.66 8.48
C CYS A 134 -6.54 -6.39 7.69
N TYR A 135 -6.19 -7.59 8.14
CA TYR A 135 -5.24 -8.46 7.44
C TYR A 135 -5.98 -9.57 6.73
N GLN A 136 -5.45 -9.94 5.57
CA GLN A 136 -5.92 -11.09 4.79
C GLN A 136 -4.74 -12.00 4.48
N ASP A 137 -4.86 -13.28 4.80
CA ASP A 137 -3.92 -14.33 4.45
C ASP A 137 -4.61 -15.38 3.54
N HIS A 138 -4.04 -16.59 3.49
CA HIS A 138 -4.57 -17.71 2.71
C HIS A 138 -5.77 -18.44 3.34
N SER A 139 -6.14 -18.13 4.58
CA SER A 139 -7.11 -18.93 5.33
C SER A 139 -8.56 -18.70 4.89
N GLU A 140 -8.88 -17.50 4.40
CA GLU A 140 -10.21 -17.11 3.95
C GLU A 140 -10.18 -16.37 2.60
N SER A 141 -11.31 -16.38 1.88
CA SER A 141 -11.44 -15.60 0.65
C SER A 141 -11.52 -14.11 1.00
N ILE A 142 -10.96 -13.27 0.14
CA ILE A 142 -10.88 -11.82 0.39
C ILE A 142 -12.25 -11.15 0.52
N GLU A 143 -13.28 -11.73 -0.10
CA GLU A 143 -14.67 -11.31 0.02
C GLU A 143 -15.18 -11.40 1.47
N VAL A 144 -14.70 -12.37 2.25
CA VAL A 144 -14.99 -12.50 3.68
C VAL A 144 -14.39 -11.31 4.44
N THR A 145 -13.12 -11.00 4.18
CA THR A 145 -12.44 -9.82 4.77
C THR A 145 -13.18 -8.52 4.42
N TYR A 146 -13.62 -8.36 3.16
CA TYR A 146 -14.42 -7.19 2.76
C TYR A 146 -15.76 -7.12 3.49
N ALA A 147 -16.44 -8.25 3.68
CA ALA A 147 -17.69 -8.32 4.44
C ALA A 147 -17.49 -7.94 5.91
N LYS A 148 -16.42 -8.44 6.56
CA LYS A 148 -16.05 -8.06 7.94
C LYS A 148 -15.81 -6.55 8.06
N LEU A 149 -15.03 -5.96 7.16
CA LEU A 149 -14.78 -4.52 7.14
C LEU A 149 -16.07 -3.70 6.98
N ARG A 150 -16.95 -4.06 6.03
CA ARG A 150 -18.24 -3.37 5.87
C ARG A 150 -19.12 -3.48 7.12
N LYS A 151 -19.20 -4.68 7.70
CA LYS A 151 -19.94 -4.92 8.94
C LYS A 151 -19.39 -4.05 10.06
N TYR A 152 -18.07 -4.00 10.24
CA TYR A 152 -17.43 -3.19 11.26
C TYR A 152 -17.71 -1.69 11.08
N ILE A 153 -17.62 -1.18 9.84
CA ILE A 153 -17.95 0.22 9.51
C ILE A 153 -19.38 0.54 9.89
N SER A 154 -20.33 -0.32 9.52
CA SER A 154 -21.76 -0.15 9.78
C SER A 154 -22.06 -0.21 11.28
N ASP A 155 -21.60 -1.24 11.97
CA ASP A 155 -21.92 -1.51 13.38
C ASP A 155 -21.35 -0.42 14.30
N ASN A 156 -20.17 0.11 13.97
CA ASN A 156 -19.47 1.12 14.77
C ASN A 156 -19.64 2.55 14.24
N LYS A 157 -20.40 2.75 13.15
CA LYS A 157 -20.62 4.06 12.50
C LYS A 157 -19.31 4.80 12.18
N ILE A 158 -18.31 4.07 11.69
CA ILE A 158 -17.00 4.61 11.34
C ILE A 158 -17.14 5.57 10.16
N LYS A 159 -16.55 6.77 10.28
CA LYS A 159 -16.45 7.73 9.19
C LYS A 159 -15.16 7.51 8.40
N VAL A 160 -15.28 6.86 7.26
CA VAL A 160 -14.17 6.62 6.34
C VAL A 160 -13.91 7.86 5.49
N CYS A 161 -12.64 8.27 5.37
CA CYS A 161 -12.21 9.45 4.61
C CYS A 161 -11.19 9.13 3.50
N SER A 162 -11.05 7.85 3.12
CA SER A 162 -10.22 7.45 1.98
C SER A 162 -10.79 6.26 1.23
N ASP A 163 -10.19 5.95 0.08
CA ASP A 163 -10.29 4.65 -0.57
C ASP A 163 -9.73 3.53 0.32
N LEU A 164 -10.09 2.28 0.01
CA LEU A 164 -9.48 1.10 0.61
C LEU A 164 -8.09 0.92 0.03
N HIS A 165 -7.05 1.01 0.85
CA HIS A 165 -5.68 0.71 0.45
C HIS A 165 -5.41 -0.77 0.67
N ILE A 166 -4.83 -1.43 -0.32
CA ILE A 166 -4.52 -2.87 -0.30
C ILE A 166 -3.06 -3.04 -0.64
N ILE A 167 -2.23 -3.23 0.38
CA ILE A 167 -0.79 -3.45 0.23
C ILE A 167 -0.53 -4.96 0.24
N SER A 168 0.04 -5.48 -0.84
CA SER A 168 0.35 -6.91 -0.95
C SER A 168 1.83 -7.15 -0.65
N LEU A 169 2.10 -7.95 0.37
CA LEU A 169 3.44 -8.45 0.65
C LEU A 169 3.50 -9.92 0.18
N ILE A 170 4.23 -10.14 -0.90
CA ILE A 170 4.38 -11.44 -1.57
C ILE A 170 5.77 -12.02 -1.32
N ASN A 171 5.92 -13.33 -1.52
CA ASN A 171 7.18 -14.08 -1.36
C ASN A 171 7.77 -13.99 0.06
N LEU A 172 6.90 -13.99 1.07
CA LEU A 172 7.33 -14.14 2.45
C LEU A 172 7.49 -15.62 2.77
N TYR A 173 8.40 -15.93 3.70
CA TYR A 173 8.58 -17.27 4.22
C TYR A 173 8.19 -17.27 5.70
N ASP A 174 7.31 -18.18 6.09
CA ASP A 174 7.01 -18.38 7.50
C ASP A 174 8.17 -19.09 8.23
N ALA A 175 8.06 -19.25 9.55
CA ALA A 175 9.06 -19.94 10.35
C ALA A 175 9.31 -21.41 9.91
N SER A 176 8.41 -21.98 9.10
CA SER A 176 8.52 -23.33 8.51
C SER A 176 9.03 -23.33 7.07
N MET A 177 9.53 -22.20 6.56
CA MET A 177 10.01 -22.03 5.18
C MET A 177 8.92 -22.26 4.12
N LYS A 178 7.64 -22.13 4.48
CA LYS A 178 6.54 -22.16 3.51
C LYS A 178 6.31 -20.77 2.95
N HIS A 179 6.07 -20.72 1.64
CA HIS A 179 5.63 -19.50 0.98
C HIS A 179 4.32 -19.03 1.59
N THR A 180 4.29 -17.77 1.98
CA THR A 180 3.09 -17.07 2.41
C THR A 180 2.99 -15.72 1.70
N TYR A 181 1.77 -15.24 1.55
CA TYR A 181 1.49 -13.84 1.29
C TYR A 181 0.51 -13.35 2.34
N PHE A 182 0.57 -12.06 2.64
CA PHE A 182 -0.55 -11.39 3.27
C PHE A 182 -0.81 -10.05 2.61
N LYS A 183 -2.07 -9.62 2.70
CA LYS A 183 -2.48 -8.29 2.31
C LYS A 183 -2.79 -7.51 3.57
N TYR A 184 -2.28 -6.29 3.62
CA TYR A 184 -2.69 -5.31 4.59
C TYR A 184 -3.71 -4.38 3.95
N LEU A 185 -4.92 -4.39 4.48
CA LEU A 185 -6.04 -3.61 3.99
C LEU A 185 -6.34 -2.51 5.00
N PHE A 186 -6.44 -1.26 4.56
CA PHE A 186 -6.85 -0.19 5.47
C PHE A 186 -7.59 0.98 4.80
N PHE A 187 -8.52 1.55 5.56
CA PHE A 187 -9.11 2.86 5.31
C PHE A 187 -8.49 3.89 6.26
N CYS A 188 -8.32 5.13 5.80
CA CYS A 188 -8.20 6.27 6.69
C CYS A 188 -9.57 6.61 7.25
N ILE A 189 -9.64 6.95 8.54
CA ILE A 189 -10.89 7.31 9.21
C ILE A 189 -10.77 8.70 9.85
N GLU A 190 -11.89 9.40 9.95
CA GLU A 190 -11.93 10.65 10.70
C GLU A 190 -11.74 10.38 12.19
N LYS A 191 -10.99 11.25 12.85
CA LYS A 191 -10.83 11.21 14.30
C LYS A 191 -12.18 11.56 14.94
N ASN A 192 -12.74 10.64 15.72
CA ASN A 192 -13.96 10.86 16.49
C ASN A 192 -13.74 11.88 17.62
#